data_AF-A0A496T3R9-F1
#
_entry.id   AF-A0A496T3R9-F1
#
_cell.length_a   1.000
_cell.length_b   1.000
_cell.length_c   1.000
_cell.angle_alpha   90.00
_cell.angle_beta   90.00
_cell.angle_gamma   90.00
#
_symmetry.space_group_name_H-M   'P 1'
#
loop_
_entity.id
_entity.type
_entity.pdbx_description
1 polymer ?
#
loop_
_entity_poly.entity_id
_entity_poly.type
_entity_poly.pdbx_seq_one_letter_code
_entity_poly.pdbx_strand_id
1 'polypeptide(L)'
;RIITLLLFLIIPISMKAKHLVTLMAVISIFSGITNLFGGSDGVAHFAHLGGMLVGYLYLKSDWRLAAAKEYLRRKLKMWQLKSEIHRIEHFQNLQRQVDQILDKINEVGYENLTEKEKKILEEASNFFTREGGKE
;
A
#
# COMPACT_ATOMS: atom_id res chain seq x y z
N ARG A 1 -26.22 -0.03 -21.10
CA ARG A 1 -26.05 -1.18 -22.03
C ARG A 1 -27.15 -2.20 -21.75
N ILE A 2 -27.73 -2.78 -22.80
CA ILE A 2 -28.68 -3.90 -22.68
C ILE A 2 -27.85 -5.16 -22.50
N ILE A 3 -28.23 -6.00 -21.54
CA ILE A 3 -27.61 -7.29 -21.27
C ILE A 3 -28.70 -8.35 -21.30
N THR A 4 -28.35 -9.53 -21.81
CA THR A 4 -29.23 -10.70 -21.82
C THR A 4 -28.71 -11.66 -20.77
N LEU A 5 -29.58 -12.05 -19.85
CA LEU A 5 -29.28 -12.96 -18.76
C LEU A 5 -30.12 -14.22 -18.95
N LEU A 6 -29.49 -15.39 -18.82
CA LEU A 6 -30.18 -16.67 -18.91
C LEU A 6 -30.63 -17.09 -17.50
N LEU A 7 -31.91 -16.93 -17.21
CA LEU A 7 -32.51 -17.36 -15.96
C LEU A 7 -32.72 -18.89 -15.99
N PHE A 8 -32.22 -19.59 -14.96
CA PHE A 8 -32.18 -21.05 -14.89
C PHE A 8 -31.55 -21.71 -16.14
N LEU A 9 -30.64 -21.00 -16.82
CA LEU A 9 -29.97 -21.46 -18.05
C LEU A 9 -30.91 -21.69 -19.26
N ILE A 10 -32.22 -21.47 -19.12
CA ILE A 10 -33.23 -21.80 -20.14
C ILE A 10 -33.99 -20.56 -20.62
N ILE A 11 -34.24 -19.59 -19.75
CA ILE A 11 -35.11 -18.45 -20.07
C ILE A 11 -34.25 -17.19 -20.29
N PRO A 12 -34.09 -16.70 -21.53
CA PRO A 12 -33.36 -15.45 -21.80
C PRO A 12 -34.20 -14.23 -21.43
N ILE A 13 -33.72 -13.44 -20.48
CA ILE A 13 -34.32 -12.17 -20.08
C ILE A 13 -33.38 -11.04 -20.50
N SER A 14 -33.87 -10.16 -21.37
CA SER A 14 -33.11 -8.98 -21.82
C SER A 14 -33.54 -7.76 -21.03
N MET A 15 -32.60 -7.14 -20.31
CA MET A 15 -32.85 -5.94 -19.53
C MET A 15 -31.67 -4.98 -19.57
N LYS A 16 -31.91 -3.68 -19.31
CA LYS A 16 -30.80 -2.73 -19.19
C LYS A 16 -30.04 -3.03 -17.89
N ALA A 17 -28.71 -3.04 -17.95
CA ALA A 17 -27.85 -3.35 -16.80
C ALA A 17 -28.18 -2.50 -15.55
N LYS A 18 -28.59 -1.24 -15.75
CA LYS A 18 -29.03 -0.35 -14.67
C LYS A 18 -30.20 -0.94 -13.85
N HIS A 19 -31.18 -1.58 -14.50
CA HIS A 19 -32.34 -2.14 -13.81
C HIS A 19 -31.98 -3.39 -13.01
N LEU A 20 -31.11 -4.24 -13.55
CA LEU A 20 -30.60 -5.41 -12.82
C LEU A 20 -29.84 -4.99 -11.56
N VAL A 21 -28.94 -4.02 -11.69
CA VAL A 21 -28.16 -3.48 -10.55
C VAL A 21 -29.07 -2.82 -9.52
N THR A 22 -30.05 -2.03 -9.95
CA THR A 22 -31.04 -1.43 -9.03
C THR A 22 -31.90 -2.48 -8.33
N LEU A 23 -32.41 -3.48 -9.05
CA LEU A 23 -33.21 -4.57 -8.46
C LEU A 23 -32.40 -5.36 -7.44
N MET A 24 -31.15 -5.70 -7.77
CA MET A 24 -30.25 -6.40 -6.85
C MET A 24 -29.92 -5.55 -5.63
N ALA A 25 -29.71 -4.24 -5.79
CA ALA A 25 -29.51 -3.33 -4.67
C ALA A 25 -30.75 -3.25 -3.77
N VAL A 26 -31.96 -3.15 -4.34
CA VAL A 26 -33.22 -3.13 -3.60
C VAL A 26 -33.45 -4.45 -2.85
N ILE A 27 -33.23 -5.60 -3.50
CA ILE A 27 -33.36 -6.92 -2.86
C ILE A 27 -32.32 -7.06 -1.73
N SER A 28 -31.09 -6.63 -1.95
CA SER A 28 -30.03 -6.66 -0.94
C SER A 28 -30.35 -5.77 0.25
N ILE A 29 -30.93 -4.59 0.02
CA ILE A 29 -31.36 -3.68 1.10
C ILE A 29 -32.57 -4.27 1.84
N PHE A 30 -33.56 -4.80 1.12
CA PHE A 30 -34.77 -5.37 1.70
C PHE A 30 -34.48 -6.64 2.51
N SER A 31 -33.73 -7.59 1.94
CA SER A 31 -33.20 -8.76 2.65
C SER A 31 -32.32 -8.33 3.83
N GLY A 32 -31.60 -7.21 3.66
CA GLY A 32 -30.79 -6.66 4.70
C GLY A 32 -31.60 -6.18 5.91
N ILE A 33 -32.67 -5.44 5.64
CA ILE A 33 -33.62 -4.94 6.63
C ILE A 33 -34.36 -6.10 7.31
N THR A 34 -34.81 -7.12 6.57
CA THR A 34 -35.51 -8.27 7.17
C THR A 34 -34.61 -9.09 8.10
N ASN A 35 -33.31 -9.22 7.79
CA ASN A 35 -32.35 -9.89 8.68
C ASN A 35 -32.02 -9.07 9.94
N LEU A 36 -32.11 -7.73 9.88
CA LEU A 36 -31.92 -6.85 11.03
C LEU A 36 -33.00 -7.06 12.11
N PHE A 37 -34.18 -7.56 11.73
CA PHE A 37 -35.32 -7.77 12.62
C PHE A 37 -35.56 -9.24 12.99
N GLY A 38 -34.72 -10.20 12.58
CA GLY A 38 -35.08 -11.62 12.68
C GLY A 38 -34.00 -12.70 12.71
N GLY A 39 -32.70 -12.40 12.87
CA GLY A 39 -31.67 -13.45 12.95
C GLY A 39 -30.44 -13.06 13.76
N SER A 40 -30.16 -13.81 14.83
CA SER A 40 -28.95 -13.67 15.64
C SER A 40 -27.78 -14.42 14.99
N ASP A 41 -27.04 -13.75 14.09
CA ASP A 41 -25.78 -14.30 13.57
C ASP A 41 -24.75 -13.18 13.37
N GLY A 42 -23.64 -13.25 14.13
CA GLY A 42 -22.59 -12.23 14.15
C GLY A 42 -22.00 -11.93 12.77
N VAL A 43 -21.96 -12.91 11.87
CA VAL A 43 -21.44 -12.77 10.50
C VAL A 43 -22.34 -11.87 9.63
N ALA A 44 -23.66 -11.90 9.85
CA ALA A 44 -24.61 -11.10 9.07
C ALA A 44 -24.45 -9.59 9.37
N HIS A 45 -24.12 -9.22 10.62
CA HIS A 45 -23.90 -7.82 11.00
C HIS A 45 -22.68 -7.21 10.32
N PHE A 46 -21.57 -7.95 10.20
CA PHE A 46 -20.37 -7.48 9.50
C PHE A 46 -20.58 -7.41 7.99
N ALA A 47 -21.32 -8.35 7.40
CA ALA A 47 -21.67 -8.33 5.98
C ALA A 47 -22.53 -7.10 5.64
N HIS A 48 -23.53 -6.77 6.46
CA HIS A 48 -24.34 -5.56 6.28
C HIS A 48 -23.55 -4.29 6.50
N LEU A 49 -22.72 -4.22 7.53
CA LEU A 49 -21.90 -3.05 7.79
C LEU A 49 -20.93 -2.79 6.62
N GLY A 50 -20.32 -3.85 6.08
CA GLY A 50 -19.51 -3.80 4.86
C GLY A 50 -20.31 -3.34 3.65
N GLY A 51 -21.51 -3.89 3.42
CA GLY A 51 -22.39 -3.51 2.32
C GLY A 51 -22.85 -2.05 2.39
N MET A 52 -23.22 -1.55 3.58
CA MET A 52 -23.59 -0.15 3.81
C MET A 52 -22.40 0.78 3.59
N LEU A 53 -21.20 0.41 4.06
CA LEU A 53 -19.99 1.20 3.85
C LEU A 53 -19.62 1.28 2.36
N VAL A 54 -19.61 0.16 1.65
CA VAL A 54 -19.32 0.09 0.21
C VAL A 54 -20.38 0.85 -0.58
N GLY A 55 -21.67 0.67 -0.27
CA GLY A 55 -22.77 1.40 -0.90
C GLY A 55 -22.70 2.91 -0.68
N TYR A 56 -22.36 3.36 0.54
CA TYR A 56 -22.13 4.77 0.84
C TYR A 56 -20.95 5.35 0.06
N LEU A 57 -19.81 4.64 0.00
CA LEU A 57 -18.66 5.07 -0.79
C LEU A 57 -18.96 5.12 -2.29
N TYR A 58 -19.76 4.18 -2.80
CA TYR A 58 -20.19 4.14 -4.19
C TYR A 58 -21.13 5.30 -4.55
N LEU A 59 -22.13 5.59 -3.72
CA LEU A 59 -23.05 6.71 -3.95
C LEU A 59 -22.39 8.07 -3.76
N LYS A 60 -21.42 8.16 -2.86
CA LYS A 60 -20.62 9.36 -2.60
C LYS A 60 -19.37 9.45 -3.47
N SER A 61 -19.27 8.62 -4.51
CA SER A 61 -18.14 8.57 -5.44
C SER A 61 -18.14 9.77 -6.39
N ASP A 62 -17.99 10.97 -5.82
CA ASP A 62 -17.73 12.22 -6.53
C ASP A 62 -16.21 12.53 -6.57
N TRP A 63 -15.85 13.76 -6.95
CA TRP A 63 -14.50 14.37 -6.92
C TRP A 63 -13.69 14.09 -5.63
N ARG A 64 -14.38 13.76 -4.53
CA ARG A 64 -13.79 13.45 -3.21
C ARG A 64 -12.99 12.13 -3.20
N LEU A 65 -13.40 11.11 -3.96
CA LEU A 65 -12.60 9.86 -4.08
C LEU A 65 -11.34 10.08 -4.91
N ALA A 66 -11.41 10.94 -5.94
CA ALA A 66 -10.23 11.35 -6.69
C ALA A 66 -9.24 12.11 -5.79
N ALA A 67 -9.73 13.05 -4.95
CA ALA A 67 -8.91 13.77 -3.99
C ALA A 67 -8.26 12.84 -2.94
N ALA A 68 -9.02 11.87 -2.40
CA ALA A 68 -8.50 10.89 -1.44
C ALA A 68 -7.44 9.97 -2.08
N LYS A 69 -7.68 9.51 -3.32
CA LYS A 69 -6.72 8.71 -4.09
C LYS A 69 -5.44 9.49 -4.36
N GLU A 70 -5.54 10.77 -4.72
CA GLU A 70 -4.38 11.62 -4.99
C GLU A 70 -3.60 11.92 -3.70
N TYR A 71 -4.30 12.21 -2.60
CA TYR A 71 -3.67 12.35 -1.28
C TYR A 71 -2.89 11.09 -0.88
N LEU A 72 -3.50 9.90 -1.04
CA LEU A 72 -2.87 8.63 -0.72
C LEU A 72 -1.66 8.35 -1.63
N ARG A 73 -1.79 8.58 -2.94
CA ARG A 73 -0.67 8.46 -3.89
C ARG A 73 0.50 9.37 -3.51
N ARG A 74 0.24 10.63 -3.19
CA ARG A 74 1.27 11.59 -2.74
C ARG A 74 1.92 11.13 -1.44
N LYS A 75 1.11 10.66 -0.47
CA LYS A 75 1.62 10.15 0.81
C LYS A 75 2.53 8.92 0.60
N LEU A 76 2.11 7.95 -0.21
CA LEU A 76 2.91 6.76 -0.53
C LEU A 76 4.21 7.13 -1.27
N LYS A 77 4.15 8.07 -2.22
CA LYS A 77 5.33 8.57 -2.94
C LYS A 77 6.33 9.26 -2.00
N MET A 78 5.85 10.03 -1.02
CA MET A 78 6.70 10.65 0.00
C MET A 78 7.39 9.61 0.90
N TRP A 79 6.73 8.48 1.19
CA TRP A 79 7.34 7.40 1.97
C TRP A 79 8.49 6.75 1.21
N GLN A 80 8.33 6.53 -0.10
CA GLN A 80 9.41 6.04 -0.98
C GLN A 80 10.56 7.04 -1.09
N LEU A 81 10.24 8.34 -1.21
CA LEU A 81 11.29 9.37 -1.28
C LEU A 81 12.06 9.46 0.05
N LYS A 82 11.37 9.33 1.19
CA LYS A 82 12.01 9.36 2.51
C LYS A 82 12.96 8.19 2.73
N SER A 83 12.64 6.99 2.21
CA SER A 83 13.56 5.85 2.28
C SER A 83 14.81 6.07 1.42
N GLU A 84 14.66 6.68 0.24
CA GLU A 84 15.81 6.97 -0.63
C GLU A 84 16.72 8.04 -0.01
N ILE A 85 16.13 9.12 0.52
CA ILE A 85 16.89 10.17 1.22
C ILE A 85 17.66 9.59 2.41
N HIS A 86 17.02 8.75 3.23
CA HIS A 86 17.69 8.16 4.38
C HIS A 86 18.84 7.22 3.98
N ARG A 87 18.69 6.49 2.86
CA ARG A 87 19.75 5.67 2.27
C ARG A 87 20.93 6.52 1.80
N ILE A 88 20.65 7.65 1.12
CA ILE A 88 21.67 8.60 0.67
C ILE A 88 22.39 9.24 1.86
N GLU A 89 21.67 9.67 2.90
CA GLU A 89 22.28 10.24 4.10
C GLU A 89 23.17 9.22 4.83
N HIS A 90 22.71 7.97 4.95
CA HIS A 90 23.50 6.90 5.56
C HIS A 90 24.80 6.64 4.77
N PHE A 91 24.70 6.57 3.44
CA PHE A 91 25.86 6.44 2.54
C PHE A 91 26.86 7.57 2.70
N GLN A 92 26.39 8.83 2.68
CA GLN A 92 27.24 10.01 2.85
C GLN A 92 27.91 10.04 4.23
N ASN A 93 27.26 9.52 5.27
CA ASN A 93 27.86 9.44 6.60
C ASN A 93 28.95 8.36 6.67
N LEU A 94 28.68 7.16 6.13
CA LEU A 94 29.68 6.09 5.99
C LEU A 94 30.91 6.57 5.22
N GLN A 95 30.70 7.22 4.07
CA GLN A 95 31.80 7.75 3.26
C GLN A 95 32.65 8.76 4.03
N ARG A 96 32.03 9.73 4.74
CA ARG A 96 32.78 10.70 5.56
C ARG A 96 33.60 10.04 6.67
N GLN A 97 33.05 9.02 7.32
CA GLN A 97 33.78 8.28 8.36
C GLN A 97 34.95 7.49 7.76
N VAL A 98 34.75 6.86 6.59
CA VAL A 98 35.84 6.19 5.87
C VAL A 98 36.94 7.18 5.54
N ASP A 99 36.63 8.34 4.95
CA ASP A 99 37.63 9.35 4.59
C ASP A 99 38.46 9.79 5.82
N GLN A 100 37.81 10.06 6.95
CA GLN A 100 38.49 10.39 8.21
C GLN A 100 39.41 9.26 8.69
N ILE A 101 38.99 8.01 8.53
CA ILE A 101 39.80 6.85 8.90
C ILE A 101 40.97 6.68 7.93
N LEU A 102 40.78 6.94 6.63
CA LEU A 102 41.84 6.90 5.62
C LEU A 102 42.93 7.93 5.91
N ASP A 103 42.54 9.16 6.28
CA ASP A 103 43.49 10.20 6.71
C ASP A 103 44.28 9.75 7.94
N LYS A 104 43.59 9.17 8.94
CA LYS A 104 44.23 8.63 10.14
C LYS A 104 45.18 7.47 9.83
N ILE A 105 44.81 6.55 8.93
CA ILE A 105 45.70 5.47 8.47
C ILE A 105 46.96 6.07 7.84
N ASN A 106 46.83 7.14 7.07
CA ASN A 106 47.95 7.80 6.43
C ASN A 106 48.91 8.46 7.44
N GLU A 107 48.39 8.98 8.56
CA GLU A 107 49.18 9.62 9.62
C GLU A 107 49.83 8.64 10.59
N VAL A 108 49.06 7.66 11.11
CA VAL A 108 49.50 6.80 12.21
C VAL A 108 49.60 5.32 11.84
N GLY A 109 49.21 4.93 10.62
CA GLY A 109 49.20 3.54 10.16
C GLY A 109 48.00 2.72 10.63
N TYR A 110 47.67 1.68 9.86
CA TYR A 110 46.49 0.83 10.07
C TYR A 110 46.48 0.08 11.42
N GLU A 111 47.66 -0.35 11.89
CA GLU A 111 47.85 -1.08 13.15
C GLU A 111 47.30 -0.29 14.37
N ASN A 112 47.27 1.04 14.29
CA ASN A 112 46.85 1.94 15.36
C ASN A 112 45.35 2.31 15.31
N LEU A 113 44.57 1.68 14.43
CA LEU A 113 43.12 1.86 14.42
C LEU A 113 42.46 1.15 15.59
N THR A 114 41.44 1.81 16.13
CA THR A 114 40.55 1.20 17.13
C THR A 114 39.66 0.13 16.48
N GLU A 115 39.21 -0.84 17.27
CA GLU A 115 38.29 -1.88 16.79
C GLU A 115 36.98 -1.32 16.22
N LYS A 116 36.55 -0.14 16.67
CA LYS A 116 35.39 0.57 16.11
C LYS A 116 35.66 1.07 14.69
N GLU A 117 36.83 1.66 14.45
CA GLU A 117 37.23 2.18 13.14
C GLU A 117 37.39 1.04 12.13
N LYS A 118 38.01 -0.07 12.54
CA LYS A 118 38.11 -1.29 11.70
C LYS A 118 36.73 -1.82 11.31
N LYS A 119 35.79 -1.87 12.26
CA LYS A 119 34.41 -2.31 12.00
C LYS A 119 33.66 -1.38 11.02
N ILE A 120 33.89 -0.07 11.10
CA ILE A 120 33.30 0.90 10.15
C ILE A 120 33.83 0.65 8.74
N LEU A 121 35.13 0.38 8.57
CA LEU A 121 35.72 0.03 7.27
C LEU A 121 35.15 -1.28 6.72
N GLU A 122 34.96 -2.29 7.56
CA GLU A 122 34.35 -3.56 7.17
C GLU A 122 32.88 -3.37 6.73
N GLU A 123 32.10 -2.62 7.52
CA GLU A 123 30.70 -2.29 7.21
C GLU A 123 30.61 -1.51 5.88
N ALA A 124 31.48 -0.52 5.68
CA ALA A 124 31.57 0.23 4.44
C ALA A 124 31.92 -0.67 3.25
N SER A 125 32.96 -1.51 3.36
CA SER A 125 33.36 -2.46 2.31
C SER A 125 32.21 -3.38 1.89
N ASN A 126 31.51 -3.96 2.87
CA ASN A 126 30.34 -4.80 2.64
C ASN A 126 29.18 -4.03 1.99
N PHE A 127 28.95 -2.78 2.42
CA PHE A 127 27.93 -1.91 1.85
C PHE A 127 28.23 -1.55 0.38
N PHE A 128 29.44 -1.07 0.09
CA PHE A 128 29.86 -0.68 -1.27
C PHE A 128 29.91 -1.87 -2.23
N THR A 129 30.36 -3.04 -1.77
CA THR A 129 30.37 -4.27 -2.59
C THR A 129 28.95 -4.69 -3.00
N ARG A 130 27.99 -4.58 -2.08
CA ARG A 130 26.59 -4.98 -2.32
C ARG A 130 25.80 -3.96 -3.16
N GLU A 131 26.15 -2.68 -3.08
CA GLU A 131 25.47 -1.61 -3.83
C GLU A 131 26.13 -1.31 -5.18
N GLY A 132 27.47 -1.37 -5.28
CA GLY A 132 28.21 -1.18 -6.53
C GLY A 132 28.07 -2.33 -7.53
N GLY A 133 27.63 -3.52 -7.10
CA GLY A 133 27.30 -4.63 -8.00
C GLY A 133 25.89 -4.60 -8.60
N LYS A 134 25.12 -3.52 -8.36
CA LYS A 134 23.77 -3.32 -8.93
C LYS A 134 23.75 -2.37 -10.13
N GLU A 135 24.90 -1.80 -10.51
CA GLU A 135 25.12 -1.07 -11.76
C GLU A 135 25.64 -2.01 -12.85
#